data_AF-A0A6C7D3D3-F1
#
_entry.id   AF-A0A6C7D3D3-F1
#
_cell.length_a   1.000
_cell.length_b   1.000
_cell.length_c   1.000
_cell.angle_alpha   90.00
_cell.angle_beta   90.00
_cell.angle_gamma   90.00
#
_symmetry.space_group_name_H-M   'P 1'
#
loop_
_entity.id
_entity.type
_entity.pdbx_description
1 polymer ?
#
loop_
_entity_poly.entity_id
_entity_poly.type
_entity_poly.pdbx_seq_one_letter_code
_entity_poly.pdbx_strand_id
1 'polypeptide(L)'
;MAIYKFYNIQMLPINTDVGNIGAEGYCRLFQSVSDLIDEIKREHYKLSSIAVSMRGDMFFAPFHVDVYEYPGIDGNKKLIYGSFLKFDDVNELVDTNSGETEYRSKGNTSSKRYSLEFVFDPYTHMLAIHDTKGLPTRVPLIKSLKAILEYHAINLFKDHNLEIEELTSADSISEFLSSPKKGYKNYNGFITFSNSDAFDEAIEKDMLLTEQELKEKRVGKWEVNYKSFSKSVMNELPRQAKIQMLLATRYGNAEVSYLDENGDRQKYQMDNYPVREGFKDEKVKGNRDRALEILGLINKALNKTKAKIRTVLSNKNFLNNKE
;
A
#
# COMPACT_ATOMS: atom_id res chain seq x y z
N MET A 1 3.81 17.30 13.58
CA MET A 1 3.15 15.98 13.56
C MET A 1 3.54 15.32 12.26
N ALA A 2 4.20 14.15 12.30
CA ALA A 2 4.52 13.38 11.09
C ALA A 2 3.26 12.61 10.66
N ILE A 3 3.05 12.41 9.37
CA ILE A 3 1.89 11.68 8.83
C ILE A 3 2.41 10.43 8.15
N TYR A 4 1.75 9.29 8.31
CA TYR A 4 2.13 8.04 7.64
C TYR A 4 1.03 7.57 6.69
N LYS A 5 1.43 7.05 5.54
CA LYS A 5 0.58 6.27 4.62
C LYS A 5 0.91 4.79 4.75
N PHE A 6 -0.07 3.94 4.45
CA PHE A 6 0.01 2.50 4.71
C PHE A 6 -0.16 1.70 3.42
N TYR A 7 0.67 0.68 3.27
CA TYR A 7 0.68 -0.23 2.14
C TYR A 7 0.71 -1.67 2.63
N ASN A 8 -0.10 -2.52 2.04
CA ASN A 8 -0.07 -3.95 2.23
C ASN A 8 0.94 -4.57 1.26
N ILE A 9 1.88 -5.38 1.75
CA ILE A 9 2.86 -6.10 0.91
C ILE A 9 2.61 -7.59 1.07
N GLN A 10 2.21 -8.30 0.02
CA GLN A 10 1.88 -9.72 0.09
C GLN A 10 2.82 -10.54 -0.77
N MET A 11 3.30 -11.64 -0.21
CA MET A 11 4.04 -12.70 -0.89
C MET A 11 3.15 -13.92 -1.07
N LEU A 12 2.32 -13.90 -2.11
CA LEU A 12 1.27 -14.90 -2.33
C LEU A 12 1.82 -16.17 -2.95
N PRO A 13 1.60 -17.36 -2.37
CA PRO A 13 2.05 -18.60 -2.97
C PRO A 13 1.33 -18.84 -4.30
N ILE A 14 2.08 -19.29 -5.31
CA ILE A 14 1.56 -19.60 -6.65
C ILE A 14 0.84 -20.96 -6.65
N ASN A 15 1.29 -21.88 -5.79
CA ASN A 15 0.77 -23.26 -5.69
C ASN A 15 0.29 -23.57 -4.26
N THR A 16 -0.72 -24.45 -4.13
CA THR A 16 -1.30 -24.85 -2.82
C THR A 16 -0.35 -25.65 -1.94
N ASP A 17 0.64 -26.29 -2.55
CA ASP A 17 1.63 -27.11 -1.83
C ASP A 17 2.73 -26.24 -1.21
N VAL A 18 2.73 -24.95 -1.55
CA VAL A 18 3.68 -23.94 -1.07
C VAL A 18 2.99 -23.10 0.00
N GLY A 19 3.49 -23.20 1.22
CA GLY A 19 2.96 -22.42 2.35
C GLY A 19 3.27 -20.92 2.25
N ASN A 20 2.67 -20.16 3.15
CA ASN A 20 3.01 -18.76 3.37
C ASN A 20 4.47 -18.64 3.84
N ILE A 21 5.19 -17.60 3.41
CA ILE A 21 6.58 -17.39 3.84
C ILE A 21 6.69 -17.01 5.33
N GLY A 22 5.59 -16.57 5.93
CA GLY A 22 5.50 -16.15 7.34
C GLY A 22 6.35 -14.92 7.66
N ALA A 23 6.28 -14.47 8.92
CA ALA A 23 7.01 -13.29 9.37
C ALA A 23 8.53 -13.42 9.15
N GLU A 24 9.10 -14.60 9.39
CA GLU A 24 10.52 -14.88 9.15
C GLU A 24 10.89 -14.77 7.66
N GLY A 25 10.01 -15.17 6.75
CA GLY A 25 10.21 -15.01 5.32
C GLY A 25 10.27 -13.53 4.92
N TYR A 26 9.38 -12.70 5.45
CA TYR A 26 9.45 -11.25 5.23
C TYR A 26 10.71 -10.63 5.86
N CYS A 27 11.12 -11.06 7.06
CA CYS A 27 12.39 -10.64 7.65
C CYS A 27 13.56 -10.99 6.73
N ARG A 28 13.59 -12.20 6.15
CA ARG A 28 14.62 -12.61 5.17
C ARG A 28 14.58 -11.77 3.89
N LEU A 29 13.37 -11.42 3.40
CA LEU A 29 13.21 -10.55 2.23
C LEU A 29 13.87 -9.18 2.47
N PHE A 30 13.53 -8.53 3.58
CA PHE A 30 14.09 -7.22 3.92
C PHE A 30 15.55 -7.28 4.36
N GLN A 31 16.01 -8.39 4.95
CA GLN A 31 17.43 -8.62 5.21
C GLN A 31 18.23 -8.65 3.90
N SER A 32 17.74 -9.33 2.86
CA SER A 32 18.41 -9.35 1.55
C SER A 32 18.49 -7.97 0.91
N VAL A 33 17.49 -7.10 1.14
CA VAL A 33 17.55 -5.69 0.74
C VAL A 33 18.65 -4.97 1.54
N SER A 34 18.75 -5.22 2.84
CA SER A 34 19.81 -4.65 3.70
C SER A 34 21.20 -5.07 3.24
N ASP A 35 21.39 -6.36 2.94
CA ASP A 35 22.67 -6.91 2.49
C ASP A 35 23.14 -6.24 1.19
N LEU A 36 22.22 -5.99 0.25
CA LEU A 36 22.50 -5.28 -1.00
C LEU A 36 22.90 -3.81 -0.73
N ILE A 37 22.22 -3.14 0.20
CA ILE A 37 22.57 -1.77 0.60
C ILE A 37 23.99 -1.72 1.20
N ASP A 38 24.33 -2.69 2.03
CA ASP A 38 25.65 -2.73 2.68
C ASP A 38 26.76 -3.09 1.68
N GLU A 39 26.47 -3.97 0.72
CA GLU A 39 27.38 -4.25 -0.40
C GLU A 39 27.68 -2.98 -1.20
N ILE A 40 26.66 -2.25 -1.68
CA ILE A 40 26.92 -1.04 -2.47
C ILE A 40 27.69 0.03 -1.69
N LYS A 41 27.46 0.14 -0.37
CA LYS A 41 28.16 1.10 0.49
C LYS A 41 29.62 0.70 0.68
N ARG A 42 29.88 -0.59 0.89
CA ARG A 42 31.22 -1.15 1.05
C ARG A 42 32.04 -1.07 -0.23
N GLU A 43 31.45 -1.40 -1.37
CA GLU A 43 32.10 -1.35 -2.69
C GLU A 43 32.10 0.06 -3.32
N HIS A 44 31.57 1.07 -2.61
CA HIS A 44 31.46 2.45 -3.08
C HIS A 44 30.73 2.62 -4.42
N TYR A 45 29.78 1.72 -4.72
CA TYR A 45 28.92 1.85 -5.89
C TYR A 45 27.94 3.01 -5.74
N LYS A 46 27.44 3.50 -6.88
CA LYS A 46 26.44 4.57 -6.87
C LYS A 46 25.11 4.02 -6.32
N LEU A 47 24.43 4.78 -5.45
CA LEU A 47 23.09 4.41 -4.97
C LEU A 47 22.09 4.31 -6.13
N SER A 48 22.28 5.09 -7.19
CA SER A 48 21.48 5.02 -8.42
C SER A 48 21.55 3.66 -9.11
N SER A 49 22.57 2.82 -8.84
CA SER A 49 22.69 1.46 -9.41
C SER A 49 21.66 0.46 -8.88
N ILE A 50 21.09 0.69 -7.69
CA ILE A 50 20.03 -0.14 -7.09
C ILE A 50 18.71 0.61 -6.98
N ALA A 51 18.61 1.78 -7.62
CA ALA A 51 17.47 2.66 -7.53
C ALA A 51 16.51 2.46 -8.70
N VAL A 52 15.24 2.79 -8.47
CA VAL A 52 14.22 2.85 -9.51
C VAL A 52 14.14 4.27 -10.05
N SER A 53 14.35 4.43 -11.36
CA SER A 53 14.18 5.73 -12.03
C SER A 53 12.74 6.23 -11.95
N MET A 54 12.60 7.52 -11.67
CA MET A 54 11.35 8.25 -11.60
C MET A 54 11.36 9.42 -12.59
N ARG A 55 10.18 10.02 -12.81
CA ARG A 55 10.05 11.22 -13.65
C ARG A 55 10.89 12.38 -13.10
N GLY A 56 11.52 13.11 -14.01
CA GLY A 56 12.30 14.31 -13.70
C GLY A 56 13.70 14.00 -13.14
N ASP A 57 14.33 12.96 -13.67
CA ASP A 57 15.70 12.53 -13.32
C ASP A 57 15.92 12.26 -11.83
N MET A 58 14.83 11.88 -11.15
CA MET A 58 14.85 11.44 -9.76
C MET A 58 14.94 9.92 -9.71
N PHE A 59 15.47 9.41 -8.62
CA PHE A 59 15.62 8.00 -8.28
C PHE A 59 14.94 7.72 -6.95
N PHE A 60 14.44 6.51 -6.77
CA PHE A 60 13.91 6.01 -5.51
C PHE A 60 14.62 4.71 -5.13
N ALA A 61 15.28 4.69 -3.98
CA ALA A 61 16.10 3.56 -3.54
C ALA A 61 15.87 3.23 -2.07
N PRO A 62 16.03 1.96 -1.65
CA PRO A 62 16.19 1.66 -0.25
C PRO A 62 17.56 2.19 0.24
N PHE A 63 17.63 2.70 1.46
CA PHE A 63 18.84 3.34 1.98
C PHE A 63 19.33 2.76 3.30
N HIS A 64 18.42 2.25 4.11
CA HIS A 64 18.73 1.59 5.37
C HIS A 64 17.56 0.68 5.76
N VAL A 65 17.89 -0.50 6.30
CA VAL A 65 16.93 -1.49 6.78
C VAL A 65 17.54 -2.20 7.99
N ASP A 66 16.84 -2.17 9.12
CA ASP A 66 17.15 -2.87 10.36
C ASP A 66 15.97 -3.76 10.76
N VAL A 67 16.27 -4.86 11.45
CA VAL A 67 15.27 -5.71 12.10
C VAL A 67 15.38 -5.52 13.61
N TYR A 68 14.30 -5.07 14.24
CA TYR A 68 14.22 -4.94 15.70
C TYR A 68 13.33 -6.02 16.29
N GLU A 69 13.80 -6.66 17.36
CA GLU A 69 12.99 -7.54 18.18
C GLU A 69 12.29 -6.76 19.29
N TYR A 70 11.09 -7.19 19.68
CA TYR A 70 10.35 -6.63 20.80
C TYR A 70 9.49 -7.70 21.50
N PRO A 71 9.18 -7.55 22.80
CA PRO A 71 8.32 -8.49 23.51
C PRO A 71 6.89 -8.50 22.93
N GLY A 72 6.42 -9.66 22.48
CA GLY A 72 5.03 -9.91 22.12
C GLY A 72 4.34 -10.83 23.13
N ILE A 73 3.03 -11.04 22.96
CA ILE A 73 2.20 -11.87 23.86
C ILE A 73 2.69 -13.33 23.86
N ASP A 74 3.02 -13.87 22.68
CA ASP A 74 3.41 -15.28 22.49
C ASP A 74 4.93 -15.46 22.27
N GLY A 75 5.73 -14.48 22.70
CA GLY A 75 7.19 -14.46 22.51
C GLY A 75 7.70 -13.22 21.79
N ASN A 76 9.00 -13.18 21.52
CA ASN A 76 9.62 -12.06 20.81
C ASN A 76 9.06 -11.95 19.38
N LYS A 77 8.61 -10.75 19.04
CA LYS A 77 8.18 -10.38 17.69
C LYS A 77 9.25 -9.53 17.01
N LYS A 78 9.25 -9.54 15.69
CA LYS A 78 10.13 -8.73 14.84
C LYS A 78 9.39 -7.58 14.18
N LEU A 79 10.11 -6.49 13.97
CA LEU A 79 9.66 -5.31 13.25
C LEU A 79 10.79 -4.86 12.35
N ILE A 80 10.48 -4.44 11.13
CA ILE A 80 11.49 -3.91 10.21
C ILE A 80 11.40 -2.38 10.23
N TYR A 81 12.51 -1.72 10.46
CA TYR A 81 12.66 -0.28 10.46
C TYR A 81 13.61 0.13 9.35
N GLY A 82 13.34 1.24 8.67
CA GLY A 82 14.27 1.69 7.65
C GLY A 82 13.94 3.04 7.03
N SER A 83 14.63 3.33 5.94
CA SER A 83 14.33 4.50 5.12
C SER A 83 14.55 4.23 3.64
N PHE A 84 13.69 4.83 2.83
CA PHE A 84 13.92 5.04 1.41
C PHE A 84 14.50 6.44 1.19
N LEU A 85 15.26 6.59 0.12
CA LEU A 85 15.66 7.90 -0.40
C LEU A 85 14.99 8.14 -1.74
N LYS A 86 14.47 9.34 -1.91
CA LYS A 86 14.23 9.92 -3.23
C LYS A 86 15.25 11.01 -3.50
N PHE A 87 16.01 10.88 -4.58
CA PHE A 87 17.15 11.76 -4.85
C PHE A 87 17.38 11.96 -6.35
N ASP A 88 18.05 13.03 -6.74
CA ASP A 88 18.68 13.17 -8.06
C ASP A 88 20.14 12.72 -8.01
N ASP A 89 20.70 12.25 -9.13
CA ASP A 89 22.12 11.90 -9.25
C ASP A 89 22.85 12.99 -10.06
N VAL A 90 23.51 13.89 -9.35
CA VAL A 90 24.22 15.03 -9.95
C VAL A 90 25.66 14.66 -10.21
N ASN A 91 26.02 14.54 -11.49
CA ASN A 91 27.40 14.31 -11.91
C ASN A 91 28.20 15.61 -12.01
N GLU A 92 27.59 16.68 -12.52
CA GLU A 92 28.22 18.00 -12.72
C GLU A 92 27.21 19.12 -12.44
N LEU A 93 27.69 20.21 -11.84
CA LEU A 93 26.99 21.49 -11.72
C LEU A 93 27.72 22.49 -12.60
N VAL A 94 26.95 23.18 -13.44
CA VAL A 94 27.44 24.17 -14.39
C VAL A 94 26.80 25.51 -14.06
N ASP A 95 27.60 26.57 -13.97
CA ASP A 95 27.09 27.93 -13.79
C ASP A 95 26.21 28.31 -14.99
N THR A 96 25.03 28.84 -14.70
CA THR A 96 24.01 29.08 -15.74
C THR A 96 24.35 30.30 -16.63
N ASN A 97 25.17 31.24 -16.13
CA ASN A 97 25.54 32.45 -16.86
C ASN A 97 26.82 32.27 -17.68
N SER A 98 27.84 31.62 -17.12
CA SER A 98 29.15 31.42 -17.75
C SER A 98 29.26 30.10 -18.51
N GLY A 99 28.44 29.09 -18.18
CA GLY A 99 28.55 27.75 -18.73
C GLY A 99 29.77 26.98 -18.22
N GLU A 100 30.49 27.51 -17.23
CA GLU A 100 31.66 26.86 -16.63
C GLU A 100 31.22 25.82 -15.57
N THR A 101 31.91 24.69 -15.50
CA THR A 101 31.67 23.66 -14.49
C THR A 101 32.11 24.17 -13.11
N GLU A 102 31.17 24.51 -12.24
CA GLU A 102 31.46 24.90 -10.86
C GLU A 102 31.84 23.72 -9.98
N TYR A 103 31.25 22.55 -10.23
CA TYR A 103 31.46 21.36 -9.42
C TYR A 103 31.31 20.09 -10.23
N ARG A 104 32.29 19.19 -10.13
CA ARG A 104 32.19 17.81 -10.60
C ARG A 104 32.11 16.88 -9.40
N SER A 105 31.02 16.13 -9.33
CA SER A 105 30.77 15.18 -8.24
C SER A 105 31.82 14.06 -8.22
N LYS A 106 32.21 13.63 -7.02
CA LYS A 106 33.00 12.41 -6.81
C LYS A 106 32.14 11.13 -6.82
N GLY A 107 30.86 11.23 -7.18
CA GLY A 107 29.84 10.18 -7.09
C GLY A 107 28.90 10.38 -5.89
N ASN A 108 27.67 9.85 -5.98
CA ASN A 108 26.66 9.87 -4.91
C ASN A 108 26.31 11.28 -4.38
N THR A 109 26.34 12.30 -5.24
CA THR A 109 25.94 13.67 -4.87
C THR A 109 24.53 13.97 -5.37
N SER A 110 23.72 14.60 -4.53
CA SER A 110 22.33 14.97 -4.83
C SER A 110 22.08 16.42 -4.45
N SER A 111 21.41 17.17 -5.32
CA SER A 111 20.92 18.52 -5.01
C SER A 111 19.54 18.50 -4.34
N LYS A 112 18.76 17.44 -4.56
CA LYS A 112 17.42 17.22 -4.02
C LYS A 112 17.33 15.85 -3.38
N ARG A 113 17.51 15.77 -2.06
CA ARG A 113 17.42 14.52 -1.30
C ARG A 113 16.25 14.54 -0.32
N TYR A 114 15.40 13.53 -0.39
CA TYR A 114 14.26 13.33 0.52
C TYR A 114 14.39 11.98 1.22
N SER A 115 14.38 11.98 2.55
CA SER A 115 14.41 10.77 3.38
C SER A 115 13.01 10.39 3.81
N LEU A 116 12.64 9.15 3.53
CA LEU A 116 11.31 8.60 3.73
C LEU A 116 11.43 7.42 4.69
N GLU A 117 11.25 7.71 5.98
CA GLU A 117 11.22 6.70 7.03
C GLU A 117 10.08 5.71 6.77
N PHE A 118 10.35 4.43 7.05
CA PHE A 118 9.34 3.40 6.99
C PHE A 118 9.46 2.41 8.15
N VAL A 119 8.33 1.78 8.45
CA VAL A 119 8.24 0.64 9.36
C VAL A 119 7.37 -0.41 8.71
N PHE A 120 7.84 -1.65 8.69
CA PHE A 120 7.09 -2.79 8.18
C PHE A 120 6.86 -3.81 9.29
N ASP A 121 5.59 -4.14 9.52
CA ASP A 121 5.16 -5.21 10.40
C ASP A 121 5.06 -6.53 9.62
N PRO A 122 5.97 -7.51 9.84
CA PRO A 122 5.97 -8.77 9.12
C PRO A 122 4.85 -9.73 9.52
N TYR A 123 4.05 -9.41 10.54
CA TYR A 123 2.91 -10.26 10.96
C TYR A 123 1.59 -9.82 10.35
N THR A 124 1.41 -8.51 10.15
CA THR A 124 0.21 -7.95 9.47
C THR A 124 0.49 -7.59 8.02
N HIS A 125 1.75 -7.68 7.60
CA HIS A 125 2.23 -7.38 6.25
C HIS A 125 2.01 -5.90 5.86
N MET A 126 2.03 -5.01 6.85
CA MET A 126 1.74 -3.59 6.69
C MET A 126 3.04 -2.79 6.70
N LEU A 127 3.24 -2.00 5.65
CA LEU A 127 4.28 -0.98 5.54
C LEU A 127 3.68 0.39 5.83
N ALA A 128 4.17 1.07 6.86
CA ALA A 128 3.95 2.50 7.08
C ALA A 128 5.12 3.29 6.48
N ILE A 129 4.84 4.28 5.62
CA ILE A 129 5.86 5.19 5.08
C ILE A 129 5.49 6.63 5.45
N HIS A 130 6.48 7.41 5.88
CA HIS A 130 6.32 8.82 6.20
C HIS A 130 5.86 9.63 4.97
N ASP A 131 4.65 10.18 5.07
CA ASP A 131 4.01 11.08 4.10
C ASP A 131 4.56 12.49 4.28
N THR A 132 5.67 12.76 3.62
CA THR A 132 6.36 14.04 3.63
C THR A 132 6.67 14.50 2.21
N LYS A 133 7.17 15.74 2.08
CA LYS A 133 7.66 16.27 0.81
C LYS A 133 8.70 15.31 0.23
N GLY A 134 8.43 14.84 -0.98
CA GLY A 134 9.30 13.88 -1.67
C GLY A 134 8.66 12.50 -1.83
N LEU A 135 7.68 12.11 -1.01
CA LEU A 135 6.97 10.85 -1.22
C LEU A 135 6.34 10.84 -2.62
N PRO A 136 6.64 9.83 -3.48
CA PRO A 136 6.01 9.73 -4.79
C PRO A 136 4.49 9.52 -4.67
N THR A 137 3.75 9.84 -5.74
CA THR A 137 2.33 9.50 -5.79
C THR A 137 2.13 7.98 -5.79
N ARG A 138 0.92 7.52 -5.44
CA ARG A 138 0.59 6.10 -5.23
C ARG A 138 1.16 5.17 -6.31
N VAL A 139 0.84 5.44 -7.59
CA VAL A 139 1.22 4.55 -8.69
C VAL A 139 2.74 4.44 -8.88
N PRO A 140 3.51 5.55 -9.00
CA PRO A 140 4.97 5.48 -9.02
C PRO A 140 5.58 4.83 -7.78
N LEU A 141 5.04 5.09 -6.58
CA LEU A 141 5.56 4.52 -5.35
C LEU A 141 5.36 3.00 -5.29
N ILE A 142 4.15 2.51 -5.56
CA ILE A 142 3.87 1.06 -5.62
C ILE A 142 4.77 0.39 -6.67
N LYS A 143 4.92 0.99 -7.85
CA LYS A 143 5.80 0.47 -8.89
C LYS A 143 7.26 0.39 -8.42
N SER A 144 7.75 1.43 -7.74
CA SER A 144 9.11 1.45 -7.20
C SER A 144 9.31 0.45 -6.07
N LEU A 145 8.38 0.34 -5.13
CA LEU A 145 8.42 -0.66 -4.07
C LEU A 145 8.42 -2.07 -4.64
N LYS A 146 7.56 -2.34 -5.64
CA LYS A 146 7.50 -3.63 -6.33
C LYS A 146 8.82 -3.93 -7.01
N ALA A 147 9.37 -3.02 -7.81
CA ALA A 147 10.65 -3.23 -8.49
C ALA A 147 11.82 -3.48 -7.52
N ILE A 148 11.86 -2.78 -6.38
CA ILE A 148 12.89 -3.00 -5.35
C ILE A 148 12.75 -4.39 -4.74
N LEU A 149 11.55 -4.77 -4.30
CA LEU A 149 11.35 -6.01 -3.55
C LEU A 149 11.29 -7.25 -4.46
N GLU A 150 10.83 -7.12 -5.69
CA GLU A 150 10.60 -8.23 -6.64
C GLU A 150 11.90 -8.95 -7.00
N TYR A 151 13.01 -8.22 -7.14
CA TYR A 151 14.33 -8.83 -7.35
C TYR A 151 14.69 -9.81 -6.21
N HIS A 152 14.50 -9.40 -4.97
CA HIS A 152 14.78 -10.24 -3.80
C HIS A 152 13.75 -11.36 -3.64
N ALA A 153 12.47 -11.06 -3.91
CA ALA A 153 11.37 -12.01 -3.85
C ALA A 153 11.58 -13.18 -4.81
N ILE A 154 11.88 -12.91 -6.10
CA ILE A 154 12.11 -13.96 -7.10
C ILE A 154 13.31 -14.83 -6.74
N ASN A 155 14.36 -14.25 -6.17
CA ASN A 155 15.57 -15.00 -5.82
C ASN A 155 15.37 -15.91 -4.59
N LEU A 156 14.63 -15.44 -3.58
CA LEU A 156 14.44 -16.14 -2.31
C LEU A 156 13.20 -17.05 -2.29
N PHE A 157 12.15 -16.66 -2.99
CA PHE A 157 10.79 -17.20 -2.90
C PHE A 157 10.19 -17.39 -4.30
N LYS A 158 10.82 -18.26 -5.10
CA LYS A 158 10.51 -18.48 -6.53
C LYS A 158 9.05 -18.86 -6.82
N ASP A 159 8.40 -19.50 -5.86
CA ASP A 159 7.01 -19.96 -5.97
C ASP A 159 6.02 -18.99 -5.33
N HIS A 160 6.41 -17.73 -5.14
CA HIS A 160 5.57 -16.66 -4.60
C HIS A 160 5.51 -15.46 -5.55
N ASN A 161 4.37 -14.79 -5.57
CA ASN A 161 4.14 -13.56 -6.31
C ASN A 161 4.00 -12.37 -5.35
N LEU A 162 4.67 -11.27 -5.67
CA LEU A 162 4.66 -10.04 -4.88
C LEU A 162 3.52 -9.12 -5.32
N GLU A 163 2.62 -8.82 -4.39
CA GLU A 163 1.55 -7.82 -4.56
C GLU A 163 1.68 -6.71 -3.54
N ILE A 164 1.46 -5.46 -3.97
CA ILE A 164 1.55 -4.28 -3.09
C ILE A 164 0.36 -3.38 -3.36
N GLU A 165 -0.42 -3.09 -2.32
CA GLU A 165 -1.61 -2.24 -2.41
C GLU A 165 -1.63 -1.16 -1.33
N GLU A 166 -2.22 -0.01 -1.64
CA GLU A 166 -2.37 1.09 -0.68
C GLU A 166 -3.65 0.92 0.13
N LEU A 167 -3.57 1.08 1.46
CA LEU A 167 -4.74 1.01 2.32
C LEU A 167 -5.67 2.21 2.08
N THR A 168 -6.96 1.93 1.96
CA THR A 168 -8.00 2.94 1.75
C THR A 168 -9.06 2.85 2.84
N SER A 169 -9.69 3.99 3.15
CA SER A 169 -10.59 4.10 4.31
C SER A 169 -11.94 3.45 4.05
N ALA A 170 -12.38 2.59 4.97
CA ALA A 170 -13.72 2.01 4.96
C ALA A 170 -14.83 3.04 5.24
N ASP A 171 -14.50 4.13 5.94
CA ASP A 171 -15.44 5.23 6.17
C ASP A 171 -15.86 5.87 4.85
N SER A 172 -14.92 6.01 3.90
CA SER A 172 -15.21 6.59 2.58
C SER A 172 -16.18 5.73 1.77
N ILE A 173 -16.12 4.40 1.92
CA ILE A 173 -17.07 3.47 1.29
C ILE A 173 -18.45 3.64 1.91
N SER A 174 -18.51 3.73 3.24
CA SER A 174 -19.76 3.89 3.99
C SER A 174 -20.44 5.21 3.63
N GLU A 175 -19.68 6.31 3.64
CA GLU A 175 -20.13 7.62 3.20
C GLU A 175 -20.62 7.55 1.75
N PHE A 176 -19.78 7.07 0.83
CA PHE A 176 -20.11 6.94 -0.58
C PHE A 176 -21.40 6.16 -0.79
N LEU A 177 -21.56 4.99 -0.19
CA LEU A 177 -22.76 4.15 -0.38
C LEU A 177 -24.02 4.79 0.23
N SER A 178 -23.87 5.56 1.32
CA SER A 178 -24.98 6.25 1.99
C SER A 178 -25.42 7.56 1.34
N SER A 179 -24.56 8.19 0.53
CA SER A 179 -24.92 9.44 -0.16
C SER A 179 -26.07 9.21 -1.15
N PRO A 180 -27.06 10.11 -1.28
CA PRO A 180 -28.14 9.93 -2.23
C PRO A 180 -27.62 10.00 -3.68
N LYS A 181 -28.14 9.12 -4.54
CA LYS A 181 -27.75 9.01 -5.94
C LYS A 181 -28.98 8.73 -6.80
N LYS A 182 -28.98 9.22 -8.04
CA LYS A 182 -29.96 8.81 -9.04
C LYS A 182 -29.72 7.39 -9.57
N GLY A 183 -28.47 6.92 -9.52
CA GLY A 183 -28.10 5.55 -9.85
C GLY A 183 -26.63 5.41 -10.27
N TYR A 184 -26.20 4.17 -10.52
CA TYR A 184 -24.83 3.85 -10.91
C TYR A 184 -24.71 3.59 -12.40
N LYS A 185 -23.59 4.00 -13.01
CA LYS A 185 -23.28 3.77 -14.43
C LYS A 185 -22.30 2.62 -14.63
N ASN A 186 -21.24 2.60 -13.85
CA ASN A 186 -20.18 1.60 -13.97
C ASN A 186 -19.55 1.34 -12.62
N TYR A 187 -19.17 0.08 -12.39
CA TYR A 187 -18.33 -0.37 -11.30
C TYR A 187 -17.12 -1.09 -11.90
N ASN A 188 -15.92 -0.75 -11.42
CA ASN A 188 -14.69 -1.49 -11.66
C ASN A 188 -14.06 -1.77 -10.30
N GLY A 189 -13.83 -3.03 -9.97
CA GLY A 189 -13.17 -3.40 -8.73
C GLY A 189 -12.16 -4.51 -8.97
N PHE A 190 -11.09 -4.51 -8.19
CA PHE A 190 -10.21 -5.65 -8.08
C PHE A 190 -9.72 -5.85 -6.65
N ILE A 191 -9.48 -7.11 -6.30
CA ILE A 191 -8.78 -7.48 -5.08
C ILE A 191 -7.74 -8.58 -5.35
N THR A 192 -6.67 -8.56 -4.57
CA THR A 192 -5.76 -9.67 -4.32
C THR A 192 -6.11 -10.31 -2.97
N PHE A 193 -5.39 -11.34 -2.55
CA PHE A 193 -5.72 -12.13 -1.36
C PHE A 193 -4.76 -11.86 -0.21
N SER A 194 -5.18 -12.12 1.03
CA SER A 194 -4.26 -12.07 2.18
C SER A 194 -3.48 -13.37 2.34
N ASN A 195 -2.20 -13.31 2.70
CA ASN A 195 -1.46 -14.46 3.23
C ASN A 195 -1.08 -14.28 4.72
N SER A 196 -1.66 -13.27 5.38
CA SER A 196 -1.44 -13.02 6.81
C SER A 196 -2.29 -13.95 7.66
N ASP A 197 -1.63 -14.66 8.59
CA ASP A 197 -2.30 -15.48 9.62
C ASP A 197 -2.99 -14.60 10.68
N ALA A 198 -2.71 -13.30 10.73
CA ALA A 198 -3.47 -12.31 11.50
C ALA A 198 -4.85 -12.10 10.85
N PHE A 199 -5.69 -13.12 10.97
CA PHE A 199 -7.07 -13.10 10.51
C PHE A 199 -7.90 -12.24 11.44
N ASP A 200 -8.59 -11.27 10.84
CA ASP A 200 -9.50 -10.40 11.56
C ASP A 200 -10.76 -11.18 11.92
N GLU A 201 -10.96 -11.45 13.22
CA GLU A 201 -12.24 -11.94 13.77
C GLU A 201 -13.42 -10.99 13.43
N ALA A 202 -13.11 -9.77 12.97
CA ALA A 202 -14.05 -8.74 12.55
C ALA A 202 -14.48 -8.81 11.07
N ILE A 203 -13.89 -9.68 10.24
CA ILE A 203 -14.38 -9.89 8.86
C ILE A 203 -15.67 -10.71 8.95
N GLU A 204 -16.79 -10.11 8.52
CA GLU A 204 -18.08 -10.80 8.50
C GLU A 204 -18.02 -12.07 7.62
N LYS A 205 -18.72 -13.13 8.05
CA LYS A 205 -18.65 -14.51 7.51
C LYS A 205 -18.65 -14.62 5.98
N ASP A 206 -19.39 -13.76 5.28
CA ASP A 206 -19.46 -13.80 3.81
C ASP A 206 -18.16 -13.36 3.12
N MET A 207 -17.48 -12.34 3.66
CA MET A 207 -16.16 -11.91 3.17
C MET A 207 -15.13 -13.01 3.42
N LEU A 208 -15.21 -13.68 4.58
CA LEU A 208 -14.33 -14.79 4.93
C LEU A 208 -14.49 -15.97 3.95
N LEU A 209 -15.74 -16.40 3.70
CA LEU A 209 -16.01 -17.49 2.76
C LEU A 209 -15.53 -17.17 1.35
N THR A 210 -15.73 -15.92 0.90
CA THR A 210 -15.28 -15.46 -0.42
C THR A 210 -13.76 -15.48 -0.51
N GLU A 211 -13.06 -14.98 0.51
CA GLU A 211 -11.59 -14.97 0.53
C GLU A 211 -11.01 -16.40 0.58
N GLN A 212 -11.59 -17.28 1.39
CA GLN A 212 -11.18 -18.68 1.49
C GLN A 212 -11.37 -19.42 0.16
N GLU A 213 -12.54 -19.28 -0.48
CA GLU A 213 -12.81 -19.91 -1.78
C GLU A 213 -11.77 -19.49 -2.83
N LEU A 214 -11.44 -18.20 -2.88
CA LEU A 214 -10.52 -17.67 -3.89
C LEU A 214 -9.08 -18.14 -3.66
N LYS A 215 -8.66 -18.27 -2.39
CA LYS A 215 -7.38 -18.88 -1.99
C LYS A 215 -7.32 -20.35 -2.39
N GLU A 216 -8.34 -21.13 -2.05
CA GLU A 216 -8.44 -22.55 -2.40
C GLU A 216 -8.37 -22.76 -3.91
N LYS A 217 -8.97 -21.85 -4.69
CA LYS A 217 -8.98 -21.89 -6.16
C LYS A 217 -7.78 -21.26 -6.85
N ARG A 218 -6.75 -20.83 -6.12
CA ARG A 218 -5.52 -20.20 -6.67
C ARG A 218 -5.82 -18.98 -7.54
N VAL A 219 -6.87 -18.24 -7.21
CA VAL A 219 -7.12 -16.97 -7.89
C VAL A 219 -6.00 -16.03 -7.45
N GLY A 220 -5.29 -15.42 -8.38
CA GLY A 220 -4.27 -14.41 -8.07
C GLY A 220 -4.88 -13.01 -7.91
N LYS A 221 -5.96 -12.74 -8.66
CA LYS A 221 -6.67 -11.47 -8.67
C LYS A 221 -8.13 -11.69 -9.05
N TRP A 222 -9.06 -11.15 -8.27
CA TRP A 222 -10.49 -11.13 -8.60
C TRP A 222 -10.85 -9.75 -9.15
N GLU A 223 -11.17 -9.68 -10.45
CA GLU A 223 -11.59 -8.45 -11.12
C GLU A 223 -13.08 -8.51 -11.49
N VAL A 224 -13.81 -7.41 -11.27
CA VAL A 224 -15.23 -7.32 -11.57
C VAL A 224 -15.55 -6.01 -12.27
N ASN A 225 -16.35 -6.11 -13.34
CA ASN A 225 -16.95 -4.98 -14.03
C ASN A 225 -18.47 -5.12 -14.08
N TYR A 226 -19.19 -4.09 -13.67
CA TYR A 226 -20.63 -3.97 -13.89
C TYR A 226 -20.93 -2.68 -14.66
N LYS A 227 -21.79 -2.75 -15.67
CA LYS A 227 -22.22 -1.61 -16.50
C LYS A 227 -23.73 -1.57 -16.58
N SER A 228 -24.30 -0.37 -16.47
CA SER A 228 -25.71 -0.16 -16.78
C SER A 228 -25.99 -0.34 -18.27
N PHE A 229 -27.23 -0.70 -18.62
CA PHE A 229 -27.68 -0.67 -20.02
C PHE A 229 -27.55 0.75 -20.62
N SER A 230 -27.48 0.81 -21.95
CA SER A 230 -27.47 2.08 -22.68
C SER A 230 -28.68 2.93 -22.28
N LYS A 231 -28.46 4.22 -22.01
CA LYS A 231 -29.46 5.19 -21.53
C LYS A 231 -30.14 4.86 -20.17
N SER A 232 -29.67 3.85 -19.44
CA SER A 232 -30.19 3.47 -18.11
C SER A 232 -29.14 3.68 -17.00
N VAL A 233 -29.53 3.46 -15.75
CA VAL A 233 -28.66 3.40 -14.56
C VAL A 233 -28.98 2.13 -13.77
N MET A 234 -27.98 1.57 -13.09
CA MET A 234 -28.22 0.55 -12.08
C MET A 234 -28.81 1.23 -10.85
N ASN A 235 -29.94 0.70 -10.36
CA ASN A 235 -30.61 1.16 -9.15
C ASN A 235 -29.94 0.65 -7.88
N GLU A 236 -28.89 -0.16 -7.96
CA GLU A 236 -28.08 -0.62 -6.85
C GLU A 236 -26.76 -1.24 -7.38
N LEU A 237 -25.69 -1.21 -6.59
CA LEU A 237 -24.51 -2.05 -6.84
C LEU A 237 -24.77 -3.48 -6.35
N PRO A 238 -24.45 -4.52 -7.16
CA PRO A 238 -24.59 -5.90 -6.74
C PRO A 238 -23.89 -6.18 -5.40
N ARG A 239 -24.45 -7.11 -4.60
CA ARG A 239 -23.88 -7.50 -3.31
C ARG A 239 -22.39 -7.86 -3.40
N GLN A 240 -21.98 -8.55 -4.46
CA GLN A 240 -20.59 -8.91 -4.71
C GLN A 240 -19.68 -7.68 -4.90
N ALA A 241 -20.12 -6.64 -5.62
CA ALA A 241 -19.36 -5.39 -5.73
C ALA A 241 -19.15 -4.75 -4.36
N LYS A 242 -20.18 -4.73 -3.50
CA LYS A 242 -20.07 -4.17 -2.14
C LYS A 242 -19.10 -4.95 -1.26
N ILE A 243 -19.16 -6.28 -1.31
CA ILE A 243 -18.20 -7.17 -0.62
C ILE A 243 -16.78 -6.92 -1.13
N GLN A 244 -16.60 -6.84 -2.45
CA GLN A 244 -15.31 -6.58 -3.07
C GLN A 244 -14.76 -5.20 -2.67
N MET A 245 -15.60 -4.15 -2.60
CA MET A 245 -15.18 -2.83 -2.12
C MET A 245 -14.62 -2.89 -0.69
N LEU A 246 -15.24 -3.67 0.19
CA LEU A 246 -14.76 -3.80 1.57
C LEU A 246 -13.43 -4.56 1.64
N LEU A 247 -13.27 -5.64 0.87
CA LEU A 247 -12.00 -6.37 0.78
C LEU A 247 -10.89 -5.49 0.16
N ALA A 248 -11.26 -4.66 -0.81
CA ALA A 248 -10.35 -3.74 -1.49
C ALA A 248 -9.76 -2.66 -0.57
N THR A 249 -10.31 -2.43 0.62
CA THR A 249 -9.74 -1.47 1.59
C THR A 249 -8.31 -1.82 1.99
N ARG A 250 -7.94 -3.10 1.92
CA ARG A 250 -6.61 -3.62 2.24
C ARG A 250 -5.90 -4.23 1.04
N TYR A 251 -6.65 -4.90 0.17
CA TYR A 251 -6.09 -5.82 -0.82
C TYR A 251 -6.38 -5.38 -2.25
N GLY A 252 -6.76 -4.13 -2.50
CA GLY A 252 -7.02 -3.71 -3.88
C GLY A 252 -7.58 -2.31 -4.02
N ASN A 253 -8.47 -2.16 -5.00
CA ASN A 253 -9.11 -0.88 -5.27
C ASN A 253 -10.46 -1.05 -5.97
N ALA A 254 -11.31 -0.03 -5.87
CA ALA A 254 -12.54 0.05 -6.64
C ALA A 254 -12.85 1.49 -7.08
N GLU A 255 -13.54 1.56 -8.19
CA GLU A 255 -13.99 2.77 -8.85
C GLU A 255 -15.45 2.63 -9.26
N VAL A 256 -16.25 3.66 -8.96
CA VAL A 256 -17.66 3.69 -9.29
C VAL A 256 -18.02 5.01 -9.96
N SER A 257 -18.56 4.94 -11.18
CA SER A 257 -19.21 6.07 -11.84
C SER A 257 -20.69 6.09 -11.51
N TYR A 258 -21.23 7.24 -11.10
CA TYR A 258 -22.63 7.39 -10.69
C TYR A 258 -23.20 8.74 -11.13
N LEU A 259 -24.53 8.88 -11.02
CA LEU A 259 -25.22 10.16 -11.16
C LEU A 259 -25.61 10.66 -9.77
N ASP A 260 -25.21 11.89 -9.44
CA ASP A 260 -25.60 12.55 -8.19
C ASP A 260 -27.08 12.99 -8.21
N GLU A 261 -27.50 13.72 -7.18
CA GLU A 261 -28.87 14.23 -7.03
C GLU A 261 -29.27 15.20 -8.15
N ASN A 262 -28.31 15.93 -8.71
CA ASN A 262 -28.54 16.87 -9.81
C ASN A 262 -28.61 16.13 -11.15
N GLY A 263 -28.05 14.93 -11.23
CA GLY A 263 -27.94 14.13 -12.45
C GLY A 263 -26.60 14.31 -13.16
N ASP A 264 -25.65 14.98 -12.51
CA ASP A 264 -24.30 15.14 -13.01
C ASP A 264 -23.50 13.86 -12.78
N ARG A 265 -22.59 13.56 -13.72
CA ARG A 265 -21.77 12.36 -13.66
C ARG A 265 -20.62 12.57 -12.69
N GLN A 266 -20.59 11.76 -11.64
CA GLN A 266 -19.53 11.74 -10.64
C GLN A 266 -18.78 10.42 -10.65
N LYS A 267 -17.61 10.45 -10.01
CA LYS A 267 -16.69 9.31 -9.94
C LYS A 267 -16.14 9.17 -8.54
N TYR A 268 -16.44 8.04 -7.90
CA TYR A 268 -15.80 7.63 -6.65
C TYR A 268 -14.62 6.72 -6.99
N GLN A 269 -13.47 6.95 -6.37
CA GLN A 269 -12.28 6.10 -6.47
C GLN A 269 -11.68 5.92 -5.09
N MET A 270 -11.44 4.68 -4.67
CA MET A 270 -10.95 4.39 -3.32
C MET A 270 -9.55 4.95 -3.07
N ASP A 271 -8.70 5.01 -4.11
CA ASP A 271 -7.34 5.59 -4.02
C ASP A 271 -7.31 7.10 -3.73
N ASN A 272 -8.44 7.81 -3.86
CA ASN A 272 -8.55 9.20 -3.40
C ASN A 272 -8.70 9.30 -1.87
N TYR A 273 -8.94 8.18 -1.17
CA TYR A 273 -9.16 8.12 0.28
C TYR A 273 -8.17 7.19 0.99
N PRO A 274 -6.85 7.44 0.86
CA PRO A 274 -5.85 6.63 1.54
C PRO A 274 -5.95 6.78 3.05
N VAL A 275 -5.68 5.70 3.78
CA VAL A 275 -5.55 5.77 5.23
C VAL A 275 -4.29 6.58 5.59
N ARG A 276 -4.46 7.55 6.49
CA ARG A 276 -3.38 8.38 7.04
C ARG A 276 -3.49 8.47 8.55
N GLU A 277 -2.36 8.33 9.23
CA GLU A 277 -2.27 8.47 10.68
C GLU A 277 -1.17 9.43 11.09
N GLY A 278 -1.46 10.23 12.12
CA GLY A 278 -0.54 11.21 12.68
C GLY A 278 0.30 10.63 13.81
N PHE A 279 1.60 10.89 13.76
CA PHE A 279 2.58 10.60 14.79
C PHE A 279 3.01 11.89 15.52
N LYS A 280 2.97 11.86 16.86
CA LYS A 280 3.43 12.96 17.72
C LYS A 280 4.79 12.60 18.30
N ASP A 281 5.79 13.41 18.00
CA ASP A 281 7.21 13.12 18.27
C ASP A 281 7.65 13.41 19.72
N GLU A 282 6.73 13.76 20.61
CA GLU A 282 7.05 14.52 21.83
C GLU A 282 7.81 13.73 22.91
N LYS A 283 8.01 12.40 22.77
CA LYS A 283 8.58 11.55 23.84
C LYS A 283 9.46 10.37 23.40
N VAL A 284 9.80 10.23 22.13
CA VAL A 284 10.46 9.01 21.62
C VAL A 284 11.98 9.06 21.74
N LYS A 285 12.59 8.01 22.31
CA LYS A 285 14.04 7.89 22.50
C LYS A 285 14.63 6.84 21.55
N GLY A 286 15.06 7.29 20.37
CA GLY A 286 15.79 6.46 19.40
C GLY A 286 14.90 5.63 18.45
N ASN A 287 15.55 4.97 17.50
CA ASN A 287 14.88 4.34 16.35
C ASN A 287 13.97 3.18 16.74
N ARG A 288 14.33 2.38 17.76
CA ARG A 288 13.53 1.24 18.21
C ARG A 288 12.19 1.67 18.81
N ASP A 289 12.21 2.61 19.76
CA ASP A 289 10.99 3.15 20.36
C ASP A 289 10.12 3.83 19.30
N ARG A 290 10.76 4.53 18.35
CA ARG A 290 10.09 5.14 17.21
C ARG A 290 9.38 4.11 16.33
N ALA A 291 10.05 3.00 16.04
CA ALA A 291 9.48 1.92 15.26
C ALA A 291 8.24 1.31 15.96
N LEU A 292 8.31 1.11 17.28
CA LEU A 292 7.20 0.59 18.08
C LEU A 292 5.98 1.52 18.12
N GLU A 293 6.20 2.83 18.19
CA GLU A 293 5.10 3.80 18.11
C GLU A 293 4.44 3.81 16.72
N ILE A 294 5.24 3.71 15.65
CA ILE A 294 4.72 3.62 14.28
C ILE A 294 3.96 2.29 14.07
N LEU A 295 4.40 1.19 14.70
CA LEU A 295 3.63 -0.06 14.76
C LEU A 295 2.25 0.16 15.42
N GLY A 296 2.18 1.02 16.45
CA GLY A 296 0.91 1.48 17.01
C GLY A 296 0.01 2.19 15.98
N LEU A 297 0.58 2.93 15.03
CA LEU A 297 -0.17 3.56 13.93
C LEU A 297 -0.64 2.54 12.89
N ILE A 298 0.16 1.50 12.60
CA ILE A 298 -0.25 0.38 11.74
C ILE A 298 -1.53 -0.25 12.28
N ASN A 299 -1.60 -0.52 13.58
CA ASN A 299 -2.80 -1.08 14.21
C ASN A 299 -4.02 -0.15 14.10
N LYS A 300 -3.82 1.17 14.23
CA LYS A 300 -4.89 2.17 14.02
C LYS A 300 -5.37 2.17 12.56
N ALA A 301 -4.43 2.14 11.61
CA ALA A 301 -4.73 2.12 10.19
C ALA A 301 -5.51 0.86 9.80
N LEU A 302 -5.12 -0.30 10.31
CA LEU A 302 -5.85 -1.56 10.13
C LEU A 302 -7.30 -1.44 10.63
N ASN A 303 -7.56 -0.76 11.75
CA ASN A 303 -8.92 -0.54 12.22
C ASN A 303 -9.76 0.36 11.30
N LYS A 304 -9.15 1.38 10.66
CA LYS A 304 -9.85 2.26 9.69
C LYS A 304 -10.23 1.60 8.36
N THR A 305 -9.66 0.43 8.08
CA THR A 305 -10.07 -0.39 6.92
C THR A 305 -11.23 -1.33 7.25
N LYS A 306 -11.64 -1.45 8.51
CA LYS A 306 -12.75 -2.31 8.92
C LYS A 306 -14.08 -1.55 8.83
N ALA A 307 -15.03 -2.10 8.09
CA ALA A 307 -16.44 -1.70 8.16
C ALA A 307 -17.33 -2.94 8.37
N LYS A 308 -18.43 -2.76 9.10
CA LYS A 308 -19.45 -3.81 9.24
C LYS A 308 -20.19 -3.94 7.92
N ILE A 309 -20.19 -5.12 7.29
CA ILE A 309 -20.95 -5.41 6.06
C ILE A 309 -22.43 -5.04 6.26
N ARG A 310 -23.02 -5.25 7.45
CA ARG A 310 -24.41 -4.82 7.71
C ARG A 310 -24.66 -3.33 7.44
N THR A 311 -23.70 -2.47 7.75
CA THR A 311 -23.76 -1.02 7.49
C THR A 311 -23.68 -0.71 6.00
N VAL A 312 -22.99 -1.56 5.24
CA VAL A 312 -22.69 -1.40 3.80
C VAL A 312 -23.78 -2.02 2.92
N LEU A 313 -24.43 -3.08 3.40
CA LEU A 313 -25.56 -3.73 2.71
C LEU A 313 -26.89 -3.00 2.91
N SER A 314 -27.04 -2.19 3.96
CA SER A 314 -28.24 -1.36 4.13
C SER A 314 -28.21 -0.20 3.13
N ASN A 315 -28.83 -0.38 1.96
CA ASN A 315 -29.09 0.76 1.07
C ASN A 315 -30.03 1.73 1.76
N LYS A 316 -29.57 2.97 1.98
CA LYS A 316 -30.44 4.08 2.31
C LYS A 316 -30.46 5.05 1.14
N ASN A 317 -31.67 5.23 0.59
CA ASN A 317 -32.10 6.32 -0.28
C ASN A 317 -31.62 6.32 -1.74
N PHE A 318 -32.29 5.50 -2.58
CA PHE A 318 -32.50 5.90 -3.97
C PHE A 318 -33.66 6.88 -4.04
N LEU A 319 -33.43 8.01 -4.70
CA LEU A 319 -34.44 9.07 -4.84
C LEU A 319 -35.67 8.65 -5.68
N ASN A 320 -35.61 7.48 -6.33
CA ASN A 320 -36.67 6.96 -7.20
C ASN A 320 -37.57 5.88 -6.58
N ASN A 321 -37.54 5.65 -5.25
CA ASN A 321 -38.58 4.83 -4.59
C ASN A 321 -39.88 5.62 -4.38
N LYS A 322 -40.33 6.36 -5.40
CA LYS A 322 -41.68 6.91 -5.50
C LYS A 322 -42.31 6.36 -6.78
N GLU A 323 -42.93 5.20 -6.64
CA GLU A 323 -44.14 4.86 -7.38
C GLU A 323 -45.26 4.66 -6.37
#